data_AF-A0A7J7MJ45-F1
#
_entry.id   AF-A0A7J7MJ45-F1
#
_cell.length_a   1.000
_cell.length_b   1.000
_cell.length_c   1.000
_cell.angle_alpha   90.00
_cell.angle_beta   90.00
_cell.angle_gamma   90.00
#
_symmetry.space_group_name_H-M   'P 1'
#
loop_
_entity.id
_entity.type
_entity.pdbx_description
1 polymer ?
#
loop_
_entity_poly.entity_id
_entity_poly.type
_entity_poly.pdbx_seq_one_letter_code
_entity_poly.pdbx_strand_id
1 'polypeptide(L)'
;MASTAAAIDQAANPKSVDESLWWDSFVDLIDELENASLSLDISPSLIKKVESNHGWFLDTVSRFKPQNQKSKVALDSKIVDVGSHRLNVKPELKDLALQISSFLDLDEVQSYILVKRCVERSNADANIKDQELLHLIMLQYYIERQCLLKCTRQIFMHTLYIGNGSKTDGISVEASRLISSGLDKKLLIILQDLLSSKHPEHMEVHLVTLWVEDILIEDNLVMEILFLAYYESFCTCSGEQWRSLCSLYRGILSGSLNVGKLAISAQARSSFYHSKVQLLLILIETLGLENILQMVHDEVPFRQGYSIYSLIEIQEMDAMISSFDAIETEEAGPLILAWAVFLCLISSLPEKEDNSELMEIDHIGYIHQAFKSAPLGYTLDILENDILKVSDGSVAGYRSVLRTFISAFIASYDMALQFEDGTLHLILDILCRIYRGEESLCAQFWDRDSFIDGPIRCLLCTLEGEFPHQTVELLRFLSALCEGTWPAECVYNFLDRSVGISSLVEVSGDTSISQTIETRQSLHVPGVEDLLIPSQTRGQILKIIDGNRALVRWEGDKTFSVCATELFADFGFKYKFNKEQSDGLGNVYAIRSTCVATTPGPTTVFELLRRNT
;
A
#
# COMPACT_ATOMS: atom_id res chain seq x y z
N MET A 1 -59.52 11.88 39.90
CA MET A 1 -58.43 11.06 40.48
C MET A 1 -58.10 9.78 39.70
N ALA A 2 -58.99 9.24 38.84
CA ALA A 2 -58.67 8.07 38.00
C ALA A 2 -57.77 8.37 36.78
N SER A 3 -57.71 9.63 36.31
CA SER A 3 -56.88 10.05 35.17
C SER A 3 -55.40 10.28 35.53
N THR A 4 -55.10 10.58 36.80
CA THR A 4 -53.72 10.75 37.28
C THR A 4 -53.03 9.42 37.58
N ALA A 5 -53.77 8.39 37.99
CA ALA A 5 -53.21 7.05 38.24
C ALA A 5 -52.79 6.35 36.93
N ALA A 6 -53.59 6.46 35.86
CA ALA A 6 -53.25 5.91 34.55
C ALA A 6 -52.03 6.60 33.89
N ALA A 7 -51.81 7.89 34.16
CA ALA A 7 -50.62 8.62 33.71
C ALA A 7 -49.36 8.26 34.52
N ILE A 8 -49.52 7.87 35.79
CA ILE A 8 -48.43 7.39 36.65
C ILE A 8 -48.03 5.94 36.29
N ASP A 9 -49.00 5.09 35.94
CA ASP A 9 -48.71 3.70 35.54
C ASP A 9 -48.06 3.59 34.14
N GLN A 10 -48.34 4.52 33.22
CA GLN A 10 -47.59 4.60 31.94
C GLN A 10 -46.16 5.16 32.11
N ALA A 11 -45.87 5.86 33.20
CA ALA A 11 -44.54 6.39 33.51
C ALA A 11 -43.65 5.40 34.29
N ALA A 12 -44.20 4.26 34.74
CA ALA A 12 -43.52 3.29 35.60
C ALA A 12 -42.93 2.08 34.84
N ASN A 13 -43.42 1.78 33.63
CA ASN A 13 -42.86 0.69 32.84
C ASN A 13 -41.71 1.19 31.95
N PRO A 14 -40.50 0.63 32.08
CA PRO A 14 -39.39 0.98 31.21
C PRO A 14 -39.75 0.62 29.76
N LYS A 15 -39.49 1.55 28.84
CA LYS A 15 -39.61 1.25 27.41
C LYS A 15 -38.36 0.52 26.98
N SER A 16 -38.54 -0.64 26.35
CA SER A 16 -37.44 -1.44 25.82
C SER A 16 -37.20 -1.07 24.36
N VAL A 17 -35.92 -0.93 24.00
CA VAL A 17 -35.44 -0.72 22.64
C VAL A 17 -34.42 -1.80 22.27
N ASP A 18 -34.02 -1.82 20.99
CA ASP A 18 -33.09 -2.78 20.43
C ASP A 18 -31.72 -2.73 21.14
N GLU A 19 -31.19 -3.89 21.54
CA GLU A 19 -29.90 -4.04 22.23
C GLU A 19 -28.72 -3.54 21.39
N SER A 20 -28.82 -3.61 20.06
CA SER A 20 -27.77 -3.14 19.15
C SER A 20 -27.59 -1.61 19.13
N LEU A 21 -28.43 -0.86 19.86
CA LEU A 21 -28.22 0.58 20.09
C LEU A 21 -27.14 0.85 21.16
N TRP A 22 -26.74 -0.17 21.93
CA TRP A 22 -25.68 -0.04 22.92
C TRP A 22 -24.32 -0.50 22.37
N TRP A 23 -23.26 0.23 22.73
CA TRP A 23 -21.87 -0.17 22.54
C TRP A 23 -21.04 0.25 23.74
N ASP A 24 -20.00 -0.51 24.07
CA ASP A 24 -18.96 -0.05 25.00
C ASP A 24 -17.93 0.81 24.24
N SER A 25 -17.12 1.62 24.93
CA SER A 25 -16.23 2.57 24.24
C SER A 25 -15.18 1.83 23.39
N PHE A 26 -15.15 2.13 22.09
CA PHE A 26 -14.15 1.57 21.19
C PHE A 26 -12.78 2.21 21.39
N VAL A 27 -12.72 3.39 22.01
CA VAL A 27 -11.46 4.03 22.43
C VAL A 27 -10.74 3.13 23.45
N ASP A 28 -11.46 2.67 24.46
CA ASP A 28 -10.87 1.78 25.48
C ASP A 28 -10.51 0.41 24.86
N LEU A 29 -11.30 -0.08 23.90
CA LEU A 29 -11.03 -1.36 23.24
C LEU A 29 -9.79 -1.31 22.33
N ILE A 30 -9.59 -0.23 21.56
CA ILE A 30 -8.40 -0.09 20.72
C ILE A 30 -7.15 0.02 21.59
N ASP A 31 -7.21 0.78 22.68
CA ASP A 31 -6.11 0.89 23.63
C ASP A 31 -5.75 -0.51 24.20
N GLU A 32 -6.75 -1.33 24.54
CA GLU A 32 -6.52 -2.71 24.98
C GLU A 32 -5.90 -3.59 23.87
N LEU A 33 -6.33 -3.42 22.61
CA LEU A 33 -5.81 -4.17 21.46
C LEU A 33 -4.38 -3.77 21.10
N GLU A 34 -4.03 -2.48 21.16
CA GLU A 34 -2.68 -1.99 20.87
C GLU A 34 -1.69 -2.33 22.00
N ASN A 35 -2.16 -2.32 23.26
CA ASN A 35 -1.36 -2.71 24.42
C ASN A 35 -1.29 -4.22 24.63
N ALA A 36 -2.13 -5.02 23.94
CA ALA A 36 -2.02 -6.46 23.94
C ALA A 36 -0.64 -6.82 23.39
N SER A 37 0.23 -7.35 24.26
CA SER A 37 1.58 -7.70 23.88
C SER A 37 1.56 -8.64 22.68
N LEU A 38 2.38 -8.37 21.66
CA LEU A 38 2.66 -9.30 20.55
C LEU A 38 3.24 -10.67 21.03
N SER A 39 3.42 -10.83 22.35
CA SER A 39 3.74 -12.09 22.99
C SER A 39 2.51 -12.99 23.11
N LEU A 40 2.71 -14.25 22.73
CA LEU A 40 1.81 -15.42 22.61
C LEU A 40 0.63 -15.63 23.58
N ASP A 41 0.43 -14.84 24.65
CA ASP A 41 -0.68 -15.01 25.61
C ASP A 41 -1.58 -13.77 25.68
N ILE A 42 -2.44 -13.60 24.67
CA ILE A 42 -3.53 -12.62 24.70
C ILE A 42 -4.53 -13.00 25.81
N SER A 43 -4.95 -12.01 26.60
CA SER A 43 -5.90 -12.23 27.70
C SER A 43 -7.22 -12.84 27.20
N PRO A 44 -7.75 -13.91 27.84
CA PRO A 44 -9.07 -14.45 27.52
C PRO A 44 -10.20 -13.43 27.62
N SER A 45 -10.04 -12.40 28.47
CA SER A 45 -11.02 -11.33 28.58
C SER A 45 -11.09 -10.47 27.32
N LEU A 46 -9.95 -10.21 26.68
CA LEU A 46 -9.86 -9.41 25.46
C LEU A 46 -10.45 -10.19 24.28
N ILE A 47 -10.12 -11.48 24.16
CA ILE A 47 -10.73 -12.37 23.16
C ILE A 47 -12.25 -12.36 23.29
N LYS A 48 -12.78 -12.53 24.51
CA LYS A 48 -14.22 -12.49 24.75
C LYS A 48 -14.85 -11.14 24.38
N LYS A 49 -14.16 -10.01 24.63
CA LYS A 49 -14.63 -8.67 24.22
C LYS A 49 -14.69 -8.56 22.70
N VAL A 50 -13.65 -8.99 22.01
CA VAL A 50 -13.58 -9.02 20.54
C VAL A 50 -14.71 -9.87 19.97
N GLU A 51 -14.86 -11.11 20.47
CA GLU A 51 -15.93 -12.02 20.03
C GLU A 51 -17.34 -11.45 20.30
N SER A 52 -17.55 -10.78 21.43
CA SER A 52 -18.84 -10.18 21.79
C SER A 52 -19.19 -8.97 20.93
N ASN A 53 -18.19 -8.31 20.33
CA ASN A 53 -18.36 -7.16 19.44
C ASN A 53 -18.39 -7.55 17.96
N HIS A 54 -18.46 -8.85 17.63
CA HIS A 54 -18.53 -9.32 16.24
C HIS A 54 -19.54 -8.58 15.37
N GLY A 55 -20.76 -8.35 15.87
CA GLY A 55 -21.80 -7.63 15.13
C GLY A 55 -21.42 -6.15 14.86
N TRP A 56 -20.69 -5.52 15.77
CA TRP A 56 -20.15 -4.18 15.60
C TRP A 56 -19.02 -4.16 14.57
N PHE A 57 -18.11 -5.12 14.57
CA PHE A 57 -17.05 -5.21 13.56
C PHE A 57 -17.56 -5.59 12.18
N LEU A 58 -18.58 -6.46 12.09
CA LEU A 58 -19.12 -6.92 10.82
C LEU A 58 -19.92 -5.82 10.11
N ASP A 59 -20.77 -5.11 10.84
CA ASP A 59 -21.61 -4.04 10.30
C ASP A 59 -20.93 -2.65 10.42
N THR A 60 -19.80 -2.57 11.11
CA THR A 60 -18.97 -1.37 11.35
C THR A 60 -19.80 -0.12 11.68
N VAL A 61 -19.58 0.97 10.94
CA VAL A 61 -20.19 2.26 11.14
C VAL A 61 -21.70 2.29 10.84
N SER A 62 -22.25 1.28 10.16
CA SER A 62 -23.70 1.18 9.92
C SER A 62 -24.51 0.83 11.18
N ARG A 63 -23.83 0.41 12.25
CA ARG A 63 -24.43 0.19 13.58
C ARG A 63 -24.73 1.49 14.33
N PHE A 64 -24.18 2.61 13.86
CA PHE A 64 -24.69 3.94 14.21
C PHE A 64 -25.89 4.21 13.32
N LYS A 65 -27.07 3.87 13.83
CA LYS A 65 -28.32 3.80 13.06
C LYS A 65 -28.89 5.19 12.80
N PRO A 66 -29.67 5.38 11.72
CA PRO A 66 -30.40 6.61 11.48
C PRO A 66 -31.53 6.82 12.51
N GLN A 67 -32.14 8.00 12.47
CA GLN A 67 -33.23 8.38 13.37
C GLN A 67 -34.38 7.37 13.39
N ASN A 68 -34.95 7.12 14.58
CA ASN A 68 -35.99 6.14 14.77
C ASN A 68 -37.11 6.64 15.70
N GLN A 69 -38.33 6.70 15.17
CA GLN A 69 -39.48 7.18 15.93
C GLN A 69 -39.74 6.38 17.22
N LYS A 70 -39.40 5.07 17.28
CA LYS A 70 -39.51 4.28 18.51
C LYS A 70 -38.48 4.72 19.55
N SER A 71 -37.24 4.99 19.14
CA SER A 71 -36.16 5.48 20.00
C SER A 71 -36.49 6.88 20.53
N LYS A 72 -36.99 7.77 19.68
CA LYS A 72 -37.49 9.10 20.08
C LYS A 72 -38.53 9.03 21.18
N VAL A 73 -39.54 8.16 21.00
CA VAL A 73 -40.64 7.95 21.95
C VAL A 73 -40.17 7.23 23.22
N ALA A 74 -39.10 6.44 23.14
CA ALA A 74 -38.49 5.79 24.29
C ALA A 74 -37.93 6.82 25.28
N LEU A 75 -37.29 7.88 24.78
CA LEU A 75 -36.75 8.97 25.60
C LEU A 75 -37.82 9.85 26.30
N ASP A 76 -39.11 9.64 26.06
CA ASP A 76 -40.18 10.22 26.87
C ASP A 76 -40.33 9.53 28.23
N SER A 77 -39.84 8.30 28.36
CA SER A 77 -39.82 7.56 29.62
C SER A 77 -38.64 7.96 30.50
N LYS A 78 -38.80 7.91 31.82
CA LYS A 78 -37.71 8.15 32.77
C LYS A 78 -36.61 7.09 32.71
N ILE A 79 -36.99 5.87 32.33
CA ILE A 79 -36.12 4.70 32.24
C ILE A 79 -36.33 4.06 30.87
N VAL A 80 -35.24 3.82 30.18
CA VAL A 80 -35.19 3.08 28.90
C VAL A 80 -34.28 1.88 29.08
N ASP A 81 -34.76 0.69 28.74
CA ASP A 81 -33.96 -0.54 28.76
C ASP A 81 -33.43 -0.80 27.33
N VAL A 82 -32.11 -0.91 27.19
CA VAL A 82 -31.39 -1.17 25.93
C VAL A 82 -30.70 -2.53 26.09
N GLY A 83 -31.38 -3.60 25.68
CA GLY A 83 -30.93 -4.97 26.00
C GLY A 83 -30.77 -5.19 27.50
N SER A 84 -29.56 -5.54 27.93
CA SER A 84 -29.22 -5.71 29.35
C SER A 84 -28.89 -4.40 30.10
N HIS A 85 -28.80 -3.28 29.39
CA HIS A 85 -28.43 -1.97 29.96
C HIS A 85 -29.67 -1.13 30.30
N ARG A 86 -29.55 -0.30 31.34
CA ARG A 86 -30.62 0.61 31.77
C ARG A 86 -30.16 2.06 31.73
N LEU A 87 -30.90 2.88 31.00
CA LEU A 87 -30.67 4.31 30.86
C LEU A 87 -31.67 5.11 31.71
N ASN A 88 -31.14 5.93 32.61
CA ASN A 88 -31.93 6.94 33.32
C ASN A 88 -31.93 8.24 32.49
N VAL A 89 -33.11 8.62 31.99
CA VAL A 89 -33.28 9.77 31.10
C VAL A 89 -33.41 11.05 31.93
N LYS A 90 -32.45 11.96 31.75
CA LYS A 90 -32.46 13.32 32.32
C LYS A 90 -33.02 14.28 31.27
N PRO A 91 -34.06 15.08 31.58
CA PRO A 91 -34.66 16.02 30.62
C PRO A 91 -33.63 16.96 29.97
N GLU A 92 -32.69 17.49 30.76
CA GLU A 92 -31.63 18.41 30.31
C GLU A 92 -30.74 17.81 29.22
N LEU A 93 -30.43 16.51 29.31
CA LEU A 93 -29.61 15.80 28.32
C LEU A 93 -30.42 15.35 27.11
N LYS A 94 -31.74 15.15 27.28
CA LYS A 94 -32.63 14.69 26.21
C LYS A 94 -32.73 15.73 25.10
N ASP A 95 -32.93 16.99 25.45
CA ASP A 95 -33.10 18.04 24.44
C ASP A 95 -31.85 18.19 23.57
N LEU A 96 -30.66 18.14 24.20
CA LEU A 96 -29.39 18.12 23.50
C LEU A 96 -29.21 16.84 22.66
N ALA A 97 -29.63 15.67 23.16
CA ALA A 97 -29.57 14.42 22.40
C ALA A 97 -30.46 14.45 21.15
N LEU A 98 -31.65 15.06 21.23
CA LEU A 98 -32.53 15.23 20.06
C LEU A 98 -31.94 16.22 19.05
N GLN A 99 -31.25 17.26 19.52
CA GLN A 99 -30.51 18.17 18.66
C GLN A 99 -29.37 17.44 17.93
N ILE A 100 -28.53 16.69 18.66
CA ILE A 100 -27.42 15.90 18.10
C ILE A 100 -27.92 14.86 17.11
N SER A 101 -29.00 14.15 17.44
CA SER A 101 -29.67 13.19 16.56
C SER A 101 -30.05 13.83 15.23
N SER A 102 -30.52 15.08 15.24
CA SER A 102 -30.84 15.84 14.02
C SER A 102 -29.61 16.29 13.24
N PHE A 103 -28.49 16.57 13.91
CA PHE A 103 -27.26 16.99 13.25
C PHE A 103 -26.49 15.83 12.62
N LEU A 104 -26.49 14.65 13.25
CA LEU A 104 -25.68 13.52 12.81
C LEU A 104 -26.47 12.45 12.04
N ASP A 105 -27.77 12.63 11.88
CA ASP A 105 -28.72 11.58 11.46
C ASP A 105 -28.48 10.28 12.26
N LEU A 106 -28.46 10.42 13.58
CA LEU A 106 -28.18 9.34 14.52
C LEU A 106 -29.43 9.00 15.32
N ASP A 107 -29.64 7.73 15.62
CA ASP A 107 -30.72 7.25 16.49
C ASP A 107 -30.75 8.03 17.81
N GLU A 108 -31.95 8.38 18.27
CA GLU A 108 -32.14 9.24 19.41
C GLU A 108 -31.56 8.64 20.70
N VAL A 109 -31.65 7.32 20.89
CA VAL A 109 -31.09 6.63 22.06
C VAL A 109 -29.57 6.59 21.98
N GLN A 110 -28.98 6.33 20.80
CA GLN A 110 -27.54 6.39 20.60
C GLN A 110 -26.99 7.79 20.84
N SER A 111 -27.70 8.81 20.34
CA SER A 111 -27.39 10.22 20.58
C SER A 111 -27.43 10.55 22.07
N TYR A 112 -28.41 10.03 22.82
CA TYR A 112 -28.49 10.22 24.26
C TYR A 112 -27.33 9.54 25.01
N ILE A 113 -26.95 8.31 24.62
CA ILE A 113 -25.79 7.60 25.19
C ILE A 113 -24.51 8.43 24.99
N LEU A 114 -24.31 8.95 23.78
CA LEU A 114 -23.16 9.77 23.43
C LEU A 114 -23.10 11.07 24.26
N VAL A 115 -24.21 11.82 24.31
CA VAL A 115 -24.32 13.06 25.10
C VAL A 115 -24.03 12.78 26.57
N LYS A 116 -24.65 11.73 27.13
CA LYS A 116 -24.47 11.36 28.53
C LYS A 116 -22.99 11.05 28.83
N ARG A 117 -22.35 10.23 28.01
CA ARG A 117 -20.92 9.86 28.17
C ARG A 117 -20.01 11.09 28.06
N CYS A 118 -20.29 11.98 27.11
CA CYS A 118 -19.50 13.19 26.91
C CYS A 118 -19.57 14.13 28.13
N VAL A 119 -20.78 14.35 28.67
CA VAL A 119 -20.98 15.16 29.89
C VAL A 119 -20.34 14.52 31.12
N GLU A 120 -20.43 13.20 31.27
CA GLU A 120 -19.80 12.47 32.38
C GLU A 120 -18.26 12.54 32.31
N ARG A 121 -17.67 12.50 31.11
CA ARG A 121 -16.20 12.51 30.92
C ARG A 121 -15.58 13.90 31.04
N SER A 122 -16.30 14.94 30.61
CA SER A 122 -15.79 16.32 30.59
C SER A 122 -15.73 16.97 31.98
N ASN A 123 -16.29 16.35 33.04
CA ASN A 123 -16.52 16.99 34.33
C ASN A 123 -17.09 18.42 34.15
N ALA A 124 -17.94 18.60 33.13
CA ALA A 124 -18.36 19.91 32.69
C ALA A 124 -19.12 20.59 33.83
N ASP A 125 -18.43 21.47 34.57
CA ASP A 125 -19.06 22.53 35.33
C ASP A 125 -20.05 23.24 34.40
N ALA A 126 -21.15 23.74 34.97
CA ALA A 126 -22.32 24.30 34.30
C ALA A 126 -22.08 25.57 33.43
N ASN A 127 -20.88 25.74 32.87
CA ASN A 127 -20.37 26.93 32.22
C ASN A 127 -19.78 26.69 30.81
N ILE A 128 -19.84 25.47 30.25
CA ILE A 128 -19.51 25.24 28.83
C ILE A 128 -20.63 25.84 27.99
N LYS A 129 -20.29 26.67 26.99
CA LYS A 129 -21.29 27.23 26.07
C LYS A 129 -21.88 26.11 25.22
N ASP A 130 -23.19 26.18 24.94
CA ASP A 130 -23.92 25.15 24.18
C ASP A 130 -23.26 24.78 22.84
N GLN A 131 -22.61 25.74 22.16
CA GLN A 131 -21.88 25.49 20.90
C GLN A 131 -20.57 24.70 21.08
N GLU A 132 -19.81 24.95 22.15
CA GLU A 132 -18.56 24.22 22.43
C GLU A 132 -18.86 22.76 22.81
N LEU A 133 -19.96 22.55 23.55
CA LEU A 133 -20.42 21.21 23.90
C LEU A 133 -20.89 20.41 22.67
N LEU A 134 -21.61 21.05 21.74
CA LEU A 134 -22.02 20.44 20.47
C LEU A 134 -20.80 19.92 19.68
N HIS A 135 -19.77 20.76 19.55
CA HIS A 135 -18.55 20.40 18.84
C HIS A 135 -17.84 19.21 19.49
N LEU A 136 -17.73 19.20 20.83
CA LEU A 136 -17.11 18.10 21.57
C LEU A 136 -17.87 16.78 21.40
N ILE A 137 -19.21 16.82 21.39
CA ILE A 137 -20.04 15.63 21.18
C ILE A 137 -19.87 15.10 19.75
N MET A 138 -19.85 15.97 18.74
CA MET A 138 -19.59 15.56 17.35
C MET A 138 -18.21 14.93 17.20
N LEU A 139 -17.18 15.52 17.80
CA LEU A 139 -15.85 14.94 17.79
C LEU A 139 -15.84 13.54 18.44
N GLN A 140 -16.49 13.39 19.60
CA GLN A 140 -16.56 12.09 20.27
C GLN A 140 -17.31 11.04 19.42
N TYR A 141 -18.33 11.44 18.66
CA TYR A 141 -19.03 10.55 17.74
C TYR A 141 -18.10 9.99 16.67
N TYR A 142 -17.35 10.86 15.98
CA TYR A 142 -16.41 10.43 14.95
C TYR A 142 -15.23 9.64 15.53
N ILE A 143 -14.73 10.01 16.71
CA ILE A 143 -13.70 9.23 17.41
C ILE A 143 -14.17 7.80 17.67
N GLU A 144 -15.40 7.59 18.18
CA GLU A 144 -15.92 6.23 18.44
C GLU A 144 -16.03 5.41 17.13
N ARG A 145 -16.48 6.04 16.04
CA ARG A 145 -16.58 5.40 14.71
C ARG A 145 -15.21 5.02 14.14
N GLN A 146 -14.26 5.95 14.20
CA GLN A 146 -12.89 5.72 13.76
C GLN A 146 -12.20 4.67 14.62
N CYS A 147 -12.39 4.68 15.95
CA CYS A 147 -11.85 3.66 16.84
C CYS A 147 -12.45 2.28 16.58
N LEU A 148 -13.72 2.17 16.19
CA LEU A 148 -14.31 0.91 15.75
C LEU A 148 -13.57 0.35 14.51
N LEU A 149 -13.34 1.19 13.50
CA LEU A 149 -12.58 0.78 12.30
C LEU A 149 -11.12 0.44 12.65
N LYS A 150 -10.47 1.22 13.51
CA LYS A 150 -9.12 0.93 14.01
C LYS A 150 -9.07 -0.40 14.78
N CYS A 151 -10.09 -0.74 15.57
CA CYS A 151 -10.19 -2.05 16.21
C CYS A 151 -10.22 -3.17 15.16
N THR A 152 -11.05 -3.03 14.13
CA THR A 152 -11.10 -3.99 13.02
C THR A 152 -9.75 -4.11 12.33
N ARG A 153 -9.10 -2.99 11.98
CA ARG A 153 -7.75 -2.98 11.42
C ARG A 153 -6.75 -3.71 12.32
N GLN A 154 -6.79 -3.45 13.62
CA GLN A 154 -5.87 -4.03 14.58
C GLN A 154 -6.08 -5.54 14.74
N ILE A 155 -7.32 -6.03 14.62
CA ILE A 155 -7.62 -7.46 14.56
C ILE A 155 -6.90 -8.11 13.36
N PHE A 156 -6.93 -7.49 12.18
CA PHE A 156 -6.19 -7.97 11.01
C PHE A 156 -4.67 -7.79 11.12
N MET A 157 -4.16 -6.75 11.78
CA MET A 157 -2.72 -6.60 11.98
C MET A 157 -2.16 -7.64 12.96
N HIS A 158 -2.91 -7.99 14.01
CA HIS A 158 -2.50 -9.00 15.00
C HIS A 158 -2.25 -10.37 14.38
N THR A 159 -3.06 -10.77 13.39
CA THR A 159 -2.87 -12.04 12.70
C THR A 159 -1.57 -12.10 11.91
N LEU A 160 -1.05 -10.96 11.44
CA LEU A 160 0.21 -10.88 10.70
C LEU A 160 1.43 -11.04 11.60
N TYR A 161 1.41 -10.44 12.78
CA TYR A 161 2.55 -10.49 13.71
C TYR A 161 2.78 -11.86 14.35
N ILE A 162 1.73 -12.68 14.47
CA ILE A 162 1.84 -14.02 15.06
C ILE A 162 2.62 -14.99 14.16
N GLY A 163 2.69 -14.70 12.84
CA GLY A 163 3.36 -15.55 11.86
C GLY A 163 2.78 -16.96 11.78
N ASN A 164 3.32 -17.80 10.89
CA ASN A 164 2.92 -19.20 10.67
C ASN A 164 3.14 -20.16 11.88
N GLY A 165 3.19 -19.65 13.12
CA GLY A 165 3.20 -20.45 14.33
C GLY A 165 1.92 -21.26 14.49
N SER A 166 2.05 -22.53 14.89
CA SER A 166 0.97 -23.54 14.89
C SER A 166 -0.19 -23.33 15.88
N LYS A 167 -0.36 -22.12 16.45
CA LYS A 167 -1.45 -21.81 17.37
C LYS A 167 -2.23 -20.61 16.84
N THR A 168 -3.35 -20.90 16.19
CA THR A 168 -4.39 -19.89 15.93
C THR A 168 -4.91 -19.39 17.27
N ASP A 169 -4.73 -18.11 17.53
CA ASP A 169 -5.28 -17.45 18.72
C ASP A 169 -6.74 -17.04 18.48
N GLY A 170 -7.42 -16.58 19.53
CA GLY A 170 -8.82 -16.18 19.43
C GLY A 170 -9.07 -14.99 18.49
N ILE A 171 -8.08 -14.10 18.35
CA ILE A 171 -8.17 -12.93 17.46
C ILE A 171 -8.09 -13.36 16.00
N SER A 172 -7.21 -14.30 15.65
CA SER A 172 -7.12 -14.86 14.29
C SER A 172 -8.41 -15.58 13.87
N VAL A 173 -9.02 -16.32 14.80
CA VAL A 173 -10.32 -16.95 14.56
C VAL A 173 -11.39 -15.88 14.27
N GLU A 174 -11.37 -14.76 14.98
CA GLU A 174 -12.29 -13.66 14.72
C GLU A 174 -12.08 -13.03 13.35
N ALA A 175 -10.84 -12.76 12.95
CA ALA A 175 -10.53 -12.20 11.64
C ALA A 175 -11.09 -13.07 10.51
N SER A 176 -10.87 -14.39 10.57
CA SER A 176 -11.45 -15.34 9.62
C SER A 176 -12.99 -15.39 9.69
N ARG A 177 -13.56 -15.24 10.89
CA ARG A 177 -15.03 -15.20 11.09
C ARG A 177 -15.65 -13.96 10.46
N LEU A 178 -14.99 -12.81 10.56
CA LEU A 178 -15.44 -11.56 9.93
C LEU A 178 -15.48 -11.68 8.41
N ILE A 179 -14.42 -12.21 7.81
CA ILE A 179 -14.34 -12.43 6.37
C ILE A 179 -15.39 -13.44 5.88
N SER A 180 -15.50 -14.60 6.54
CA SER A 180 -16.52 -15.60 6.17
C SER A 180 -17.96 -15.09 6.36
N SER A 181 -18.15 -14.06 7.21
CA SER A 181 -19.43 -13.36 7.39
C SER A 181 -19.66 -12.23 6.38
N GLY A 182 -18.72 -11.97 5.46
CA GLY A 182 -18.84 -11.00 4.38
C GLY A 182 -18.45 -9.56 4.73
N LEU A 183 -17.50 -9.37 5.66
CA LEU A 183 -17.01 -8.04 6.04
C LEU A 183 -16.51 -7.23 4.84
N ASP A 184 -15.74 -7.84 3.94
CA ASP A 184 -15.20 -7.24 2.72
C ASP A 184 -16.29 -6.60 1.84
N LYS A 185 -17.39 -7.31 1.62
CA LYS A 185 -18.55 -6.81 0.85
C LYS A 185 -19.25 -5.66 1.57
N LYS A 186 -19.35 -5.73 2.90
CA LYS A 186 -19.96 -4.66 3.71
C LYS A 186 -19.11 -3.40 3.71
N LEU A 187 -17.79 -3.54 3.87
CA LEU A 187 -16.85 -2.43 3.80
C LEU A 187 -16.90 -1.72 2.45
N LEU A 188 -17.06 -2.46 1.35
CA LEU A 188 -17.23 -1.88 0.01
C LEU A 188 -18.52 -1.04 -0.11
N ILE A 189 -19.65 -1.54 0.43
CA ILE A 189 -20.91 -0.78 0.46
C ILE A 189 -20.74 0.50 1.31
N ILE A 190 -20.08 0.38 2.47
CA ILE A 190 -19.83 1.52 3.34
C ILE A 190 -18.93 2.57 2.67
N LEU A 191 -17.87 2.14 1.98
CA LEU A 191 -17.00 3.04 1.23
C LEU A 191 -17.79 3.81 0.15
N GLN A 192 -18.70 3.11 -0.55
CA GLN A 192 -19.58 3.75 -1.52
C GLN A 192 -20.51 4.79 -0.89
N ASP A 193 -21.10 4.47 0.28
CA ASP A 193 -21.99 5.36 1.01
C ASP A 193 -21.24 6.59 1.55
N LEU A 194 -20.05 6.40 2.13
CA LEU A 194 -19.22 7.49 2.66
C LEU A 194 -18.77 8.46 1.55
N LEU A 195 -18.24 7.94 0.44
CA LEU A 195 -17.83 8.77 -0.71
C LEU A 195 -19.00 9.53 -1.38
N SER A 196 -20.21 8.97 -1.29
CA SER A 196 -21.44 9.57 -1.82
C SER A 196 -22.14 10.51 -0.82
N SER A 197 -21.70 10.51 0.43
CA SER A 197 -22.37 11.20 1.53
C SER A 197 -22.46 12.71 1.32
N LYS A 198 -23.42 13.32 2.02
CA LYS A 198 -23.65 14.76 2.01
C LYS A 198 -23.69 15.26 3.45
N HIS A 199 -23.15 16.45 3.67
CA HIS A 199 -23.32 17.10 4.96
C HIS A 199 -24.80 17.51 5.15
N PRO A 200 -25.28 17.59 6.41
CA PRO A 200 -26.61 18.11 6.71
C PRO A 200 -26.81 19.56 6.24
N GLU A 201 -28.00 19.89 5.75
CA GLU A 201 -28.32 21.19 5.10
C GLU A 201 -28.17 22.42 6.00
N HIS A 202 -28.19 22.24 7.32
CA HIS A 202 -28.15 23.33 8.31
C HIS A 202 -26.84 23.40 9.10
N MET A 203 -25.79 22.72 8.64
CA MET A 203 -24.50 22.67 9.32
C MET A 203 -23.67 23.93 9.03
N GLU A 204 -23.08 24.53 10.08
CA GLU A 204 -22.17 25.66 9.94
C GLU A 204 -20.86 25.26 9.22
N VAL A 205 -20.23 26.20 8.51
CA VAL A 205 -19.05 25.94 7.66
C VAL A 205 -17.91 25.23 8.40
N HIS A 206 -17.65 25.60 9.65
CA HIS A 206 -16.57 25.00 10.45
C HIS A 206 -16.89 23.54 10.84
N LEU A 207 -18.17 23.21 11.07
CA LEU A 207 -18.63 21.85 11.31
C LEU A 207 -18.65 21.02 10.02
N VAL A 208 -18.93 21.64 8.86
CA VAL A 208 -18.78 20.97 7.56
C VAL A 208 -17.34 20.57 7.32
N THR A 209 -16.37 21.42 7.68
CA THR A 209 -14.94 21.10 7.53
C THR A 209 -14.55 19.91 8.41
N LEU A 210 -14.98 19.91 9.69
CA LEU A 210 -14.79 18.78 10.60
C LEU A 210 -15.41 17.50 10.03
N TRP A 211 -16.67 17.57 9.57
CA TRP A 211 -17.38 16.46 8.96
C TRP A 211 -16.61 15.87 7.75
N VAL A 212 -16.13 16.72 6.83
CA VAL A 212 -15.36 16.24 5.66
C VAL A 212 -14.08 15.53 6.11
N GLU A 213 -13.35 16.13 7.05
CA GLU A 213 -12.09 15.57 7.55
C GLU A 213 -12.32 14.21 8.22
N ASP A 214 -13.35 14.08 9.05
CA ASP A 214 -13.69 12.83 9.74
C ASP A 214 -14.19 11.74 8.80
N ILE A 215 -15.02 12.08 7.79
CA ILE A 215 -15.46 11.12 6.76
C ILE A 215 -14.28 10.61 5.95
N LEU A 216 -13.35 11.49 5.56
CA LEU A 216 -12.14 11.07 4.84
C LEU A 216 -11.23 10.19 5.70
N ILE A 217 -11.15 10.40 7.02
CA ILE A 217 -10.43 9.49 7.90
C ILE A 217 -11.09 8.11 7.89
N GLU A 218 -12.41 8.03 7.96
CA GLU A 218 -13.15 6.77 7.87
C GLU A 218 -12.95 6.07 6.51
N ASP A 219 -13.00 6.81 5.40
CA ASP A 219 -12.73 6.29 4.05
C ASP A 219 -11.36 5.61 4.00
N ASN A 220 -10.31 6.30 4.44
CA ASN A 220 -8.95 5.77 4.45
C ASN A 220 -8.79 4.54 5.37
N LEU A 221 -9.47 4.53 6.52
CA LEU A 221 -9.47 3.36 7.42
C LEU A 221 -10.18 2.16 6.78
N VAL A 222 -11.31 2.37 6.09
CA VAL A 222 -12.01 1.31 5.35
C VAL A 222 -11.12 0.74 4.24
N MET A 223 -10.48 1.61 3.46
CA MET A 223 -9.54 1.20 2.42
C MET A 223 -8.31 0.48 2.99
N GLU A 224 -7.80 0.89 4.15
CA GLU A 224 -6.69 0.20 4.82
C GLU A 224 -7.10 -1.21 5.26
N ILE A 225 -8.30 -1.41 5.80
CA ILE A 225 -8.80 -2.74 6.17
C ILE A 225 -9.01 -3.61 4.91
N LEU A 226 -9.58 -3.06 3.85
CA LEU A 226 -9.74 -3.77 2.57
C LEU A 226 -8.39 -4.16 1.96
N PHE A 227 -7.41 -3.26 2.01
CA PHE A 227 -6.06 -3.54 1.55
C PHE A 227 -5.43 -4.69 2.32
N LEU A 228 -5.48 -4.68 3.66
CA LEU A 228 -4.98 -5.78 4.48
C LEU A 228 -5.70 -7.10 4.16
N ALA A 229 -7.03 -7.06 3.97
CA ALA A 229 -7.81 -8.25 3.66
C ALA A 229 -7.40 -8.90 2.33
N TYR A 230 -7.13 -8.10 1.29
CA TYR A 230 -6.74 -8.59 -0.03
C TYR A 230 -5.24 -8.92 -0.13
N TYR A 231 -4.37 -8.03 0.32
CA TYR A 231 -2.91 -8.21 0.25
C TYR A 231 -2.44 -9.45 1.02
N GLU A 232 -2.97 -9.66 2.22
CA GLU A 232 -2.62 -10.83 3.06
C GLU A 232 -3.48 -12.06 2.74
N SER A 233 -4.24 -12.02 1.65
CA SER A 233 -5.05 -13.14 1.14
C SER A 233 -6.06 -13.71 2.15
N PHE A 234 -6.57 -12.88 3.08
CA PHE A 234 -7.70 -13.29 3.93
C PHE A 234 -8.96 -13.58 3.10
N CYS A 235 -9.15 -12.82 2.01
CA CYS A 235 -10.16 -13.08 1.00
C CYS A 235 -9.63 -12.77 -0.41
N THR A 236 -10.35 -13.26 -1.42
CA THR A 236 -10.11 -12.92 -2.82
C THR A 236 -11.09 -11.84 -3.28
N CYS A 237 -10.62 -10.92 -4.13
CA CYS A 237 -11.48 -9.90 -4.74
C CYS A 237 -12.19 -10.49 -5.96
N SER A 238 -13.51 -10.62 -5.92
CA SER A 238 -14.29 -11.09 -7.08
C SER A 238 -14.32 -10.05 -8.21
N GLY A 239 -14.63 -10.46 -9.44
CA GLY A 239 -14.76 -9.50 -10.56
C GLY A 239 -15.87 -8.46 -10.34
N GLU A 240 -16.91 -8.79 -9.58
CA GLU A 240 -17.96 -7.83 -9.16
C GLU A 240 -17.41 -6.77 -8.20
N GLN A 241 -16.63 -7.20 -7.19
CA GLN A 241 -16.03 -6.29 -6.22
C GLN A 241 -15.00 -5.38 -6.88
N TRP A 242 -14.14 -5.94 -7.74
CA TRP A 242 -13.13 -5.18 -8.46
C TRP A 242 -13.77 -4.10 -9.34
N ARG A 243 -14.82 -4.44 -10.10
CA ARG A 243 -15.56 -3.45 -10.92
C ARG A 243 -16.20 -2.35 -10.08
N SER A 244 -16.71 -2.70 -8.90
CA SER A 244 -17.28 -1.72 -7.97
C SER A 244 -16.21 -0.75 -7.45
N LEU A 245 -15.05 -1.26 -7.04
CA LEU A 245 -13.89 -0.45 -6.64
C LEU A 245 -13.40 0.44 -7.80
N CYS A 246 -13.33 -0.11 -9.02
CA CYS A 246 -12.93 0.62 -10.22
C CYS A 246 -13.92 1.74 -10.57
N SER A 247 -15.22 1.49 -10.41
CA SER A 247 -16.28 2.51 -10.55
C SER A 247 -16.13 3.64 -9.53
N LEU A 248 -15.85 3.32 -8.26
CA LEU A 248 -15.58 4.32 -7.22
C LEU A 248 -14.34 5.15 -7.59
N TYR A 249 -13.26 4.50 -8.01
CA TYR A 249 -12.02 5.17 -8.41
C TYR A 249 -12.26 6.15 -9.56
N ARG A 250 -12.98 5.72 -10.61
CA ARG A 250 -13.41 6.60 -11.70
C ARG A 250 -14.27 7.75 -11.20
N GLY A 251 -15.17 7.49 -10.24
CA GLY A 251 -15.99 8.51 -9.61
C GLY A 251 -15.17 9.58 -8.88
N ILE A 252 -14.09 9.15 -8.21
CA ILE A 252 -13.14 10.03 -7.54
C ILE A 252 -12.39 10.89 -8.56
N LEU A 253 -11.82 10.29 -9.61
CA LEU A 253 -11.02 11.01 -10.62
C LEU A 253 -11.85 12.00 -11.44
N SER A 254 -13.07 11.62 -11.83
CA SER A 254 -14.01 12.49 -12.55
C SER A 254 -14.61 13.61 -11.69
N GLY A 255 -14.36 13.60 -10.37
CA GLY A 255 -14.97 14.54 -9.44
C GLY A 255 -16.49 14.41 -9.33
N SER A 256 -17.06 13.26 -9.67
CA SER A 256 -18.52 13.04 -9.58
C SER A 256 -18.98 12.86 -8.12
N LEU A 257 -18.09 12.41 -7.23
CA LEU A 257 -18.35 12.22 -5.81
C LEU A 257 -18.37 13.54 -5.02
N ASN A 258 -19.16 13.58 -3.94
CA ASN A 258 -19.39 14.81 -3.17
C ASN A 258 -18.21 15.17 -2.28
N VAL A 259 -17.62 14.18 -1.60
CA VAL A 259 -16.56 14.39 -0.60
C VAL A 259 -15.35 15.10 -1.18
N GLY A 260 -14.92 14.73 -2.40
CA GLY A 260 -13.80 15.38 -3.09
C GLY A 260 -14.01 16.87 -3.39
N LYS A 261 -15.25 17.28 -3.67
CA LYS A 261 -15.60 18.70 -3.90
C LYS A 261 -15.58 19.52 -2.61
N LEU A 262 -15.80 18.87 -1.47
CA LEU A 262 -15.89 19.50 -0.15
C LEU A 262 -14.54 19.55 0.58
N ALA A 263 -13.53 18.83 0.11
CA ALA A 263 -12.17 18.80 0.65
C ALA A 263 -11.40 20.11 0.39
N ILE A 264 -11.75 21.17 1.11
CA ILE A 264 -11.16 22.51 0.92
C ILE A 264 -9.95 22.72 1.85
N SER A 265 -9.97 22.15 3.06
CA SER A 265 -8.86 22.27 4.01
C SER A 265 -7.60 21.55 3.51
N ALA A 266 -6.42 21.93 4.01
CA ALA A 266 -5.18 21.25 3.65
C ALA A 266 -5.19 19.77 4.10
N GLN A 267 -5.74 19.52 5.29
CA GLN A 267 -5.88 18.17 5.85
C GLN A 267 -6.82 17.31 5.00
N ALA A 268 -8.00 17.83 4.65
CA ALA A 268 -8.95 17.11 3.79
C ALA A 268 -8.36 16.83 2.40
N ARG A 269 -7.64 17.78 1.78
CA ARG A 269 -6.99 17.55 0.49
C ARG A 269 -5.93 16.46 0.55
N SER A 270 -5.11 16.45 1.59
CA SER A 270 -4.10 15.41 1.81
C SER A 270 -4.75 14.04 2.02
N SER A 271 -5.80 13.99 2.86
CA SER A 271 -6.54 12.76 3.18
C SER A 271 -7.28 12.20 1.95
N PHE A 272 -7.87 13.08 1.13
CA PHE A 272 -8.52 12.68 -0.11
C PHE A 272 -7.51 12.19 -1.17
N TYR A 273 -6.34 12.81 -1.27
CA TYR A 273 -5.28 12.29 -2.13
C TYR A 273 -4.78 10.93 -1.63
N HIS A 274 -4.66 10.72 -0.31
CA HIS A 274 -4.34 9.40 0.25
C HIS A 274 -5.37 8.35 -0.17
N SER A 275 -6.67 8.67 -0.08
CA SER A 275 -7.76 7.79 -0.53
C SER A 275 -7.63 7.41 -1.99
N LYS A 276 -7.27 8.37 -2.88
CA LYS A 276 -7.00 8.09 -4.29
C LYS A 276 -5.89 7.07 -4.46
N VAL A 277 -4.78 7.24 -3.75
CA VAL A 277 -3.61 6.37 -3.84
C VAL A 277 -3.91 4.98 -3.28
N GLN A 278 -4.58 4.87 -2.13
CA GLN A 278 -4.95 3.59 -1.54
C GLN A 278 -5.86 2.79 -2.48
N LEU A 279 -6.88 3.43 -3.04
CA LEU A 279 -7.79 2.73 -3.97
C LEU A 279 -7.09 2.28 -5.25
N LEU A 280 -6.17 3.09 -5.79
CA LEU A 280 -5.32 2.70 -6.91
C LEU A 280 -4.48 1.45 -6.58
N LEU A 281 -3.83 1.43 -5.42
CA LEU A 281 -2.98 0.31 -5.01
C LEU A 281 -3.79 -0.96 -4.72
N ILE A 282 -4.99 -0.84 -4.14
CA ILE A 282 -5.92 -1.97 -3.99
C ILE A 282 -6.31 -2.52 -5.36
N LEU A 283 -6.63 -1.67 -6.33
CA LEU A 283 -6.98 -2.11 -7.69
C LEU A 283 -5.83 -2.82 -8.39
N ILE A 284 -4.59 -2.35 -8.25
CA ILE A 284 -3.39 -2.99 -8.80
C ILE A 284 -3.12 -4.33 -8.12
N GLU A 285 -3.17 -4.37 -6.78
CA GLU A 285 -2.95 -5.59 -5.99
C GLU A 285 -3.95 -6.68 -6.38
N THR A 286 -5.23 -6.32 -6.46
CA THR A 286 -6.31 -7.26 -6.76
C THR A 286 -6.29 -7.79 -8.19
N LEU A 287 -5.53 -7.20 -9.12
CA LEU A 287 -5.25 -7.83 -10.42
C LEU A 287 -4.47 -9.15 -10.28
N GLY A 288 -3.79 -9.37 -9.14
CA GLY A 288 -3.07 -10.61 -8.86
C GLY A 288 -1.85 -10.80 -9.77
N LEU A 289 -1.13 -9.72 -10.06
CA LEU A 289 0.06 -9.74 -10.93
C LEU A 289 1.12 -10.74 -10.45
N GLU A 290 1.25 -10.92 -9.13
CA GLU A 290 2.14 -11.93 -8.55
C GLU A 290 1.79 -13.35 -9.03
N ASN A 291 0.53 -13.75 -8.93
CA ASN A 291 0.06 -15.07 -9.35
C ASN A 291 0.30 -15.31 -10.84
N ILE A 292 0.07 -14.29 -11.67
CA ILE A 292 0.26 -14.39 -13.12
C ILE A 292 1.75 -14.45 -13.46
N LEU A 293 2.58 -13.66 -12.78
CA LEU A 293 4.04 -13.70 -12.96
C LEU A 293 4.60 -15.07 -12.57
N GLN A 294 4.10 -15.69 -11.48
CA GLN A 294 4.43 -17.07 -11.11
C GLN A 294 4.01 -18.05 -12.20
N MET A 295 2.80 -17.92 -12.76
CA MET A 295 2.33 -18.79 -13.83
C MET A 295 3.19 -18.68 -15.09
N VAL A 296 3.65 -17.47 -15.45
CA VAL A 296 4.60 -17.27 -16.55
C VAL A 296 5.94 -17.94 -16.23
N HIS A 297 6.46 -17.76 -15.01
CA HIS A 297 7.70 -18.38 -14.57
C HIS A 297 7.66 -19.91 -14.61
N ASP A 298 6.54 -20.51 -14.18
CA ASP A 298 6.37 -21.95 -14.09
C ASP A 298 5.82 -22.59 -15.37
N GLU A 299 5.60 -21.79 -16.42
CA GLU A 299 4.99 -22.22 -17.69
C GLU A 299 3.62 -22.92 -17.49
N VAL A 300 2.79 -22.38 -16.59
CA VAL A 300 1.47 -22.94 -16.25
C VAL A 300 0.39 -22.32 -17.16
N PRO A 301 -0.40 -23.13 -17.89
CA PRO A 301 -1.49 -22.61 -18.72
C PRO A 301 -2.57 -21.90 -17.92
N PHE A 302 -3.25 -20.93 -18.54
CA PHE A 302 -4.31 -20.14 -17.89
C PHE A 302 -5.42 -21.00 -17.25
N ARG A 303 -5.85 -22.08 -17.91
CA ARG A 303 -6.92 -22.98 -17.42
C ARG A 303 -6.53 -23.83 -16.22
N GLN A 304 -5.24 -24.04 -16.01
CA GLN A 304 -4.68 -24.89 -14.95
C GLN A 304 -4.09 -24.06 -13.80
N GLY A 305 -3.89 -22.76 -14.04
CA GLY A 305 -3.32 -21.84 -13.08
C GLY A 305 -4.31 -21.33 -12.03
N TYR A 306 -3.78 -20.51 -11.13
CA TYR A 306 -4.50 -19.97 -9.99
C TYR A 306 -5.04 -18.55 -10.26
N SER A 307 -5.42 -18.27 -11.51
CA SER A 307 -6.04 -16.99 -11.87
C SER A 307 -7.34 -16.79 -11.09
N ILE A 308 -7.50 -15.61 -10.50
CA ILE A 308 -8.67 -15.24 -9.70
C ILE A 308 -9.89 -15.03 -10.61
N TYR A 309 -9.67 -14.54 -11.83
CA TYR A 309 -10.72 -14.09 -12.73
C TYR A 309 -10.98 -15.07 -13.88
N SER A 310 -12.27 -15.21 -14.22
CA SER A 310 -12.73 -15.89 -15.43
C SER A 310 -12.58 -15.00 -16.67
N LEU A 311 -12.64 -15.61 -17.85
CA LEU A 311 -12.57 -14.89 -19.13
C LEU A 311 -13.65 -13.81 -19.28
N ILE A 312 -14.88 -14.11 -18.84
CA ILE A 312 -16.01 -13.18 -18.90
C ILE A 312 -15.73 -11.97 -17.99
N GLU A 313 -15.22 -12.19 -16.79
CA GLU A 313 -14.86 -11.10 -15.88
C GLU A 313 -13.76 -10.22 -16.47
N ILE A 314 -12.74 -10.81 -17.12
CA ILE A 314 -11.68 -10.05 -17.79
C ILE A 314 -12.25 -9.13 -18.89
N GLN A 315 -13.20 -9.61 -19.70
CA GLN A 315 -13.87 -8.78 -20.71
C GLN A 315 -14.69 -7.64 -20.09
N GLU A 316 -15.39 -7.91 -18.98
CA GLU A 316 -16.13 -6.88 -18.25
C GLU A 316 -15.21 -5.84 -17.59
N MET A 317 -14.05 -6.27 -17.10
CA MET A 317 -13.00 -5.39 -16.56
C MET A 317 -12.37 -4.53 -17.66
N ASP A 318 -12.14 -5.10 -18.84
CA ASP A 318 -11.63 -4.36 -20.01
C ASP A 318 -12.59 -3.23 -20.43
N ALA A 319 -13.90 -3.51 -20.46
CA ALA A 319 -14.92 -2.50 -20.74
C ALA A 319 -14.92 -1.34 -19.72
N MET A 320 -14.50 -1.60 -18.47
CA MET A 320 -14.35 -0.56 -17.45
C MET A 320 -13.06 0.25 -17.67
N ILE A 321 -11.93 -0.39 -17.93
CA ILE A 321 -10.64 0.28 -18.14
C ILE A 321 -10.63 1.12 -19.42
N SER A 322 -11.21 0.61 -20.51
CA SER A 322 -11.39 1.36 -21.76
C SER A 322 -12.21 2.65 -21.62
N SER A 323 -12.99 2.78 -20.54
CA SER A 323 -13.79 3.98 -20.25
C SER A 323 -13.01 5.12 -19.58
N PHE A 324 -11.76 4.90 -19.17
CA PHE A 324 -10.88 5.94 -18.65
C PHE A 324 -10.27 6.76 -19.79
N ASP A 325 -10.25 8.07 -19.62
CA ASP A 325 -9.51 8.97 -20.49
C ASP A 325 -8.20 9.37 -19.82
N ALA A 326 -7.07 8.83 -20.31
CA ALA A 326 -5.75 9.09 -19.75
C ALA A 326 -5.32 10.56 -19.90
N ILE A 327 -5.91 11.32 -20.82
CA ILE A 327 -5.59 12.74 -21.02
C ILE A 327 -6.32 13.61 -19.99
N GLU A 328 -7.57 13.29 -19.69
CA GLU A 328 -8.36 14.04 -18.70
C GLU A 328 -8.07 13.59 -17.26
N THR A 329 -7.65 12.35 -17.08
CA THR A 329 -7.37 11.73 -15.77
C THR A 329 -5.97 11.15 -15.72
N GLU A 330 -4.96 12.01 -15.61
CA GLU A 330 -3.56 11.60 -15.61
C GLU A 330 -3.27 10.53 -14.53
N GLU A 331 -3.93 10.65 -13.36
CA GLU A 331 -3.77 9.73 -12.23
C GLU A 331 -4.26 8.30 -12.51
N ALA A 332 -5.07 8.09 -13.56
CA ALA A 332 -5.48 6.74 -14.00
C ALA A 332 -4.35 5.98 -14.71
N GLY A 333 -3.29 6.67 -15.13
CA GLY A 333 -2.17 6.12 -15.90
C GLY A 333 -1.60 4.81 -15.35
N PRO A 334 -1.21 4.72 -14.06
CA PRO A 334 -0.67 3.49 -13.48
C PRO A 334 -1.64 2.32 -13.52
N LEU A 335 -2.95 2.56 -13.34
CA LEU A 335 -3.96 1.50 -13.42
C LEU A 335 -4.08 0.97 -14.86
N ILE A 336 -4.11 1.86 -15.85
CA ILE A 336 -4.15 1.49 -17.27
C ILE A 336 -2.88 0.72 -17.65
N LEU A 337 -1.71 1.15 -17.14
CA LEU A 337 -0.45 0.44 -17.35
C LEU A 337 -0.45 -0.94 -16.70
N ALA A 338 -0.93 -1.06 -15.46
CA ALA A 338 -1.07 -2.35 -14.77
C ALA A 338 -2.03 -3.30 -15.51
N TRP A 339 -3.11 -2.78 -16.09
CA TRP A 339 -4.00 -3.55 -16.96
C TRP A 339 -3.30 -4.04 -18.22
N ALA A 340 -2.51 -3.19 -18.89
CA ALA A 340 -1.74 -3.59 -20.06
C ALA A 340 -0.73 -4.72 -19.73
N VAL A 341 -0.03 -4.60 -18.60
CA VAL A 341 0.90 -5.61 -18.08
C VAL A 341 0.17 -6.93 -17.80
N PHE A 342 -0.97 -6.88 -17.10
CA PHE A 342 -1.82 -8.03 -16.83
C PHE A 342 -2.19 -8.79 -18.12
N LEU A 343 -2.68 -8.06 -19.13
CA LEU A 343 -3.04 -8.65 -20.43
C LEU A 343 -1.83 -9.26 -21.14
N CYS A 344 -0.69 -8.57 -21.12
CA CYS A 344 0.53 -9.04 -21.75
C CYS A 344 1.00 -10.35 -21.13
N LEU A 345 1.09 -10.43 -19.79
CA LEU A 345 1.50 -11.66 -19.11
C LEU A 345 0.56 -12.83 -19.40
N ILE A 346 -0.76 -12.60 -19.41
CA ILE A 346 -1.74 -13.63 -19.78
C ILE A 346 -1.52 -14.11 -21.22
N SER A 347 -1.24 -13.19 -22.15
CA SER A 347 -0.99 -13.53 -23.56
C SER A 347 0.30 -14.34 -23.76
N SER A 348 1.24 -14.27 -22.81
CA SER A 348 2.51 -15.00 -22.81
C SER A 348 2.39 -16.43 -22.26
N LEU A 349 1.26 -16.82 -21.66
CA LEU A 349 1.07 -18.15 -21.10
C LEU A 349 1.00 -19.26 -22.19
N PRO A 350 1.42 -20.49 -21.86
CA PRO A 350 1.31 -21.63 -22.77
C PRO A 350 -0.16 -22.02 -23.02
N GLU A 351 -0.46 -22.50 -24.24
CA GLU A 351 -1.78 -22.78 -24.86
C GLU A 351 -2.40 -21.60 -25.66
N LYS A 352 -1.91 -21.43 -26.90
CA LYS A 352 -2.38 -20.40 -27.86
C LYS A 352 -3.65 -20.77 -28.65
N GLU A 353 -4.11 -22.02 -28.59
CA GLU A 353 -5.12 -22.53 -29.55
C GLU A 353 -6.58 -22.27 -29.15
N ASP A 354 -6.86 -21.99 -27.87
CA ASP A 354 -8.24 -21.81 -27.34
C ASP A 354 -8.51 -20.41 -26.73
N ASN A 355 -7.49 -19.54 -26.63
CA ASN A 355 -7.58 -18.20 -26.02
C ASN A 355 -7.90 -17.09 -27.04
N SER A 356 -8.64 -17.42 -28.11
CA SER A 356 -8.87 -16.49 -29.24
C SER A 356 -9.50 -15.15 -28.82
N GLU A 357 -10.33 -15.13 -27.76
CA GLU A 357 -11.02 -13.93 -27.29
C GLU A 357 -10.12 -12.98 -26.47
N LEU A 358 -9.09 -13.49 -25.75
CA LEU A 358 -8.13 -12.63 -25.01
C LEU A 358 -7.11 -11.99 -25.95
N MET A 359 -6.78 -12.68 -27.04
CA MET A 359 -5.86 -12.23 -28.07
C MET A 359 -6.41 -11.03 -28.88
N GLU A 360 -7.70 -10.69 -28.73
CA GLU A 360 -8.32 -9.53 -29.37
C GLU A 360 -8.11 -8.23 -28.59
N ILE A 361 -7.77 -8.30 -27.29
CA ILE A 361 -7.57 -7.10 -26.47
C ILE A 361 -6.17 -6.52 -26.73
N ASP A 362 -6.13 -5.29 -27.24
CA ASP A 362 -4.89 -4.61 -27.63
C ASP A 362 -4.13 -4.06 -26.41
N HIS A 363 -3.32 -4.91 -25.77
CA HIS A 363 -2.46 -4.48 -24.67
C HIS A 363 -1.46 -3.40 -25.09
N ILE A 364 -1.02 -3.37 -26.36
CA ILE A 364 -0.09 -2.35 -26.88
C ILE A 364 -0.79 -0.98 -26.96
N GLY A 365 -2.06 -0.97 -27.36
CA GLY A 365 -2.92 0.22 -27.32
C GLY A 365 -3.00 0.83 -25.92
N TYR A 366 -3.20 -0.01 -24.89
CA TYR A 366 -3.24 0.46 -23.50
C TYR A 366 -1.89 0.99 -23.00
N ILE A 367 -0.76 0.39 -23.39
CA ILE A 367 0.57 0.98 -23.08
C ILE A 367 0.66 2.40 -23.65
N HIS A 368 0.39 2.56 -24.95
CA HIS A 368 0.48 3.86 -25.60
C HIS A 368 -0.48 4.88 -24.97
N GLN A 369 -1.66 4.44 -24.53
CA GLN A 369 -2.59 5.29 -23.80
C GLN A 369 -2.04 5.67 -22.43
N ALA A 370 -1.54 4.72 -21.64
CA ALA A 370 -1.01 4.97 -20.31
C ALA A 370 0.19 5.93 -20.36
N PHE A 371 1.13 5.73 -21.28
CA PHE A 371 2.33 6.58 -21.39
C PHE A 371 2.01 8.05 -21.74
N LYS A 372 0.83 8.36 -22.29
CA LYS A 372 0.39 9.76 -22.47
C LYS A 372 0.23 10.51 -21.15
N SER A 373 0.03 9.81 -20.03
CA SER A 373 -0.14 10.39 -18.71
C SER A 373 1.06 10.20 -17.77
N ALA A 374 2.23 9.84 -18.30
CA ALA A 374 3.47 9.64 -17.52
C ALA A 374 3.29 8.76 -16.27
N PRO A 375 2.83 7.49 -16.41
CA PRO A 375 2.36 6.65 -15.32
C PRO A 375 3.47 6.30 -14.33
N LEU A 376 4.71 6.14 -14.82
CA LEU A 376 5.89 5.93 -13.99
C LEU A 376 6.26 7.18 -13.19
N GLY A 377 6.07 8.38 -13.76
CA GLY A 377 6.26 9.64 -13.05
C GLY A 377 5.29 9.76 -11.87
N TYR A 378 4.00 9.50 -12.10
CA TYR A 378 3.02 9.48 -11.01
C TYR A 378 3.29 8.39 -9.97
N THR A 379 3.81 7.22 -10.38
CA THR A 379 4.24 6.16 -9.46
C THR A 379 5.41 6.62 -8.57
N LEU A 380 6.35 7.36 -9.14
CA LEU A 380 7.44 7.97 -8.38
C LEU A 380 6.91 9.03 -7.40
N ASP A 381 5.98 9.89 -7.83
CA ASP A 381 5.35 10.90 -6.97
C ASP A 381 4.67 10.26 -5.74
N ILE A 382 3.98 9.11 -5.93
CA ILE A 382 3.40 8.35 -4.83
C ILE A 382 4.46 7.92 -3.80
N LEU A 383 5.60 7.41 -4.27
CA LEU A 383 6.69 6.92 -3.42
C LEU A 383 7.45 8.05 -2.71
N GLU A 384 7.52 9.23 -3.32
CA GLU A 384 8.16 10.41 -2.72
C GLU A 384 7.25 11.12 -1.72
N ASN A 385 5.94 10.91 -1.83
CA ASN A 385 4.96 11.49 -0.91
C ASN A 385 5.04 10.84 0.47
N ASP A 386 4.98 11.66 1.52
CA ASP A 386 4.97 11.21 2.92
C ASP A 386 3.72 10.42 3.30
N ILE A 387 2.71 10.38 2.43
CA ILE A 387 1.46 9.67 2.64
C ILE A 387 1.66 8.17 2.87
N LEU A 388 2.65 7.56 2.18
CA LEU A 388 3.03 6.17 2.44
C LEU A 388 3.92 6.01 3.67
N LYS A 389 4.17 7.05 4.48
CA LYS A 389 4.96 6.95 5.74
C LYS A 389 4.10 7.08 6.99
N VAL A 390 2.84 7.47 6.85
CA VAL A 390 1.94 7.81 7.98
C VAL A 390 1.25 6.58 8.58
N SER A 391 1.22 5.44 7.89
CA SER A 391 0.61 4.22 8.42
C SER A 391 1.64 3.34 9.15
N ASP A 392 1.39 3.02 10.41
CA ASP A 392 2.27 2.20 11.27
C ASP A 392 2.35 0.70 10.87
N GLY A 393 2.05 0.33 9.61
CA GLY A 393 2.13 -1.07 9.17
C GLY A 393 1.93 -1.34 7.67
N SER A 394 1.13 -0.55 6.95
CA SER A 394 0.78 -0.82 5.54
C SER A 394 1.82 -0.35 4.50
N VAL A 395 2.83 0.42 4.93
CA VAL A 395 3.88 0.97 4.04
C VAL A 395 4.64 -0.11 3.27
N ALA A 396 5.08 -1.16 3.96
CA ALA A 396 5.82 -2.26 3.36
C ALA A 396 4.95 -3.01 2.35
N GLY A 397 3.65 -3.19 2.65
CA GLY A 397 2.67 -3.78 1.73
C GLY A 397 2.53 -2.96 0.46
N TYR A 398 2.31 -1.65 0.56
CA TYR A 398 2.22 -0.77 -0.62
C TYR A 398 3.50 -0.77 -1.47
N ARG A 399 4.68 -0.79 -0.84
CA ARG A 399 5.95 -0.93 -1.56
C ARG A 399 6.07 -2.28 -2.25
N SER A 400 5.58 -3.35 -1.63
CA SER A 400 5.54 -4.70 -2.23
C SER A 400 4.63 -4.74 -3.46
N VAL A 401 3.44 -4.14 -3.40
CA VAL A 401 2.50 -4.02 -4.55
C VAL A 401 3.19 -3.32 -5.72
N LEU A 402 3.84 -2.17 -5.45
CA LEU A 402 4.57 -1.41 -6.46
C LEU A 402 5.78 -2.17 -7.00
N ARG A 403 6.50 -2.92 -6.15
CA ARG A 403 7.60 -3.81 -6.56
C ARG A 403 7.10 -4.86 -7.54
N THR A 404 6.02 -5.55 -7.20
CA THR A 404 5.41 -6.59 -8.04
C THR A 404 4.93 -6.00 -9.36
N PHE A 405 4.27 -4.84 -9.32
CA PHE A 405 3.83 -4.13 -10.52
C PHE A 405 5.00 -3.78 -11.45
N ILE A 406 6.07 -3.17 -10.93
CA ILE A 406 7.23 -2.78 -11.73
C ILE A 406 7.99 -4.00 -12.25
N SER A 407 8.09 -5.06 -11.45
CA SER A 407 8.70 -6.31 -11.91
C SER A 407 7.91 -6.95 -13.06
N ALA A 408 6.59 -7.05 -12.90
CA ALA A 408 5.70 -7.54 -13.94
C ALA A 408 5.82 -6.69 -15.21
N PHE A 409 5.90 -5.36 -15.08
CA PHE A 409 6.14 -4.46 -16.21
C PHE A 409 7.46 -4.75 -16.94
N ILE A 410 8.57 -4.95 -16.21
CA ILE A 410 9.87 -5.31 -16.79
C ILE A 410 9.79 -6.66 -17.52
N ALA A 411 9.10 -7.64 -16.93
CA ALA A 411 8.91 -8.96 -17.51
C ALA A 411 8.10 -8.93 -18.82
N SER A 412 7.08 -8.07 -18.90
CA SER A 412 6.18 -7.98 -20.05
C SER A 412 6.81 -7.36 -21.30
N TYR A 413 7.65 -6.34 -21.15
CA TYR A 413 8.03 -5.47 -22.28
C TYR A 413 9.52 -5.39 -22.60
N ASP A 414 10.34 -6.27 -22.01
CA ASP A 414 11.80 -6.40 -22.23
C ASP A 414 12.52 -5.04 -22.40
N MET A 415 12.91 -4.48 -21.26
CA MET A 415 13.53 -3.16 -21.14
C MET A 415 14.81 -2.98 -21.95
N ALA A 416 15.53 -4.04 -22.29
CA ALA A 416 16.86 -3.96 -22.91
C ALA A 416 16.82 -3.46 -24.37
N LEU A 417 15.65 -3.49 -25.02
CA LEU A 417 15.55 -3.32 -26.48
C LEU A 417 14.65 -2.17 -26.96
N GLN A 418 13.77 -1.60 -26.11
CA GLN A 418 12.61 -0.84 -26.63
C GLN A 418 12.38 0.58 -26.07
N PHE A 419 12.94 0.97 -24.93
CA PHE A 419 12.58 2.25 -24.30
C PHE A 419 13.71 3.30 -24.35
N GLU A 420 13.31 4.57 -24.54
CA GLU A 420 14.19 5.74 -24.43
C GLU A 420 14.87 5.79 -23.05
N ASP A 421 16.10 6.31 -22.99
CA ASP A 421 16.94 6.35 -21.77
C ASP A 421 16.18 6.93 -20.55
N GLY A 422 15.24 7.85 -20.77
CA GLY A 422 14.40 8.44 -19.72
C GLY A 422 13.53 7.43 -18.94
N THR A 423 13.02 6.39 -19.60
CA THR A 423 12.16 5.38 -18.94
C THR A 423 12.97 4.48 -18.01
N LEU A 424 14.18 4.09 -18.42
CA LEU A 424 15.09 3.31 -17.59
C LEU A 424 15.43 4.06 -16.29
N HIS A 425 15.75 5.36 -16.39
CA HIS A 425 16.04 6.18 -15.22
C HIS A 425 14.85 6.25 -14.26
N LEU A 426 13.63 6.43 -14.75
CA LEU A 426 12.42 6.45 -13.91
C LEU A 426 12.18 5.10 -13.21
N ILE A 427 12.37 3.97 -13.90
CA ILE A 427 12.25 2.65 -13.28
C ILE A 427 13.29 2.48 -12.18
N LEU A 428 14.55 2.88 -12.42
CA LEU A 428 15.59 2.83 -11.41
C LEU A 428 15.28 3.77 -10.23
N ASP A 429 14.66 4.94 -10.47
CA ASP A 429 14.23 5.85 -9.41
C ASP A 429 13.18 5.17 -8.53
N ILE A 430 12.15 4.59 -9.15
CA ILE A 430 11.08 3.85 -8.47
C ILE A 430 11.66 2.68 -7.64
N LEU A 431 12.47 1.81 -8.26
CA LEU A 431 13.08 0.67 -7.58
C LEU A 431 13.96 1.11 -6.41
N CYS A 432 14.79 2.14 -6.59
CA CYS A 432 15.59 2.69 -5.50
C CYS A 432 14.71 3.19 -4.34
N ARG A 433 13.56 3.82 -4.62
CA ARG A 433 12.63 4.28 -3.57
C ARG A 433 11.90 3.14 -2.87
N ILE A 434 11.57 2.06 -3.59
CA ILE A 434 10.94 0.86 -3.02
C ILE A 434 11.87 0.17 -2.02
N TYR A 435 13.12 -0.09 -2.39
CA TYR A 435 14.05 -0.87 -1.55
C TYR A 435 14.69 -0.07 -0.42
N ARG A 436 14.85 1.25 -0.59
CA ARG A 436 15.54 2.08 0.40
C ARG A 436 14.80 2.09 1.74
N GLY A 437 15.52 1.76 2.80
CA GLY A 437 14.98 1.61 4.15
C GLY A 437 14.21 0.30 4.42
N GLU A 438 14.05 -0.60 3.43
CA GLU A 438 13.25 -1.83 3.56
C GLU A 438 14.14 -3.08 3.55
N GLU A 439 14.63 -3.49 4.72
CA GLU A 439 15.49 -4.68 4.86
C GLU A 439 14.80 -5.97 4.40
N SER A 440 13.49 -6.12 4.66
CA SER A 440 12.72 -7.31 4.26
C SER A 440 12.62 -7.45 2.74
N LEU A 441 12.34 -6.36 2.03
CA LEU A 441 12.30 -6.36 0.57
C LEU A 441 13.69 -6.58 -0.04
N CYS A 442 14.73 -5.97 0.55
CA CYS A 442 16.11 -6.23 0.12
C CYS A 442 16.49 -7.71 0.30
N ALA A 443 16.06 -8.34 1.39
CA ALA A 443 16.31 -9.76 1.61
C ALA A 443 15.58 -10.63 0.57
N GLN A 444 14.32 -10.33 0.25
CA GLN A 444 13.57 -11.04 -0.79
C GLN A 444 14.23 -10.88 -2.17
N PHE A 445 14.75 -9.70 -2.49
CA PHE A 445 15.44 -9.45 -3.76
C PHE A 445 16.65 -10.39 -3.96
N TRP A 446 17.45 -10.57 -2.92
CA TRP A 446 18.64 -11.43 -2.96
C TRP A 446 18.31 -12.92 -2.79
N ASP A 447 17.08 -13.26 -2.42
CA ASP A 447 16.61 -14.63 -2.46
C ASP A 447 16.47 -15.10 -3.91
N ARG A 448 17.16 -16.19 -4.23
CA ARG A 448 17.19 -16.76 -5.58
C ARG A 448 15.85 -17.36 -5.97
N ASP A 449 15.07 -17.77 -4.99
CA ASP A 449 13.77 -18.40 -5.20
C ASP A 449 12.65 -17.34 -5.40
N SER A 450 12.95 -16.05 -5.17
CA SER A 450 12.01 -14.96 -5.46
C SER A 450 11.85 -14.79 -6.98
N PHE A 451 10.79 -15.36 -7.56
CA PHE A 451 10.44 -15.16 -8.96
C PHE A 451 10.02 -13.71 -9.25
N ILE A 452 9.39 -13.04 -8.27
CA ILE A 452 9.00 -11.63 -8.36
C ILE A 452 10.22 -10.76 -8.64
N ASP A 453 11.36 -11.03 -8.00
CA ASP A 453 12.55 -10.21 -8.19
C ASP A 453 13.42 -10.65 -9.38
N GLY A 454 13.04 -11.74 -10.06
CA GLY A 454 13.75 -12.24 -11.26
C GLY A 454 13.95 -11.18 -12.35
N PRO A 455 12.88 -10.53 -12.85
CA PRO A 455 12.99 -9.46 -13.84
C PRO A 455 13.84 -8.28 -13.37
N ILE A 456 13.72 -7.89 -12.09
CA ILE A 456 14.50 -6.80 -11.50
C ILE A 456 15.99 -7.20 -11.40
N ARG A 457 16.31 -8.46 -11.06
CA ARG A 457 17.67 -8.97 -11.06
C ARG A 457 18.26 -9.02 -12.47
N CYS A 458 17.47 -9.34 -13.50
CA CYS A 458 17.91 -9.26 -14.89
C CYS A 458 18.33 -7.82 -15.26
N LEU A 459 17.59 -6.81 -14.78
CA LEU A 459 17.98 -5.41 -14.93
C LEU A 459 19.30 -5.09 -14.21
N LEU A 460 19.48 -5.55 -12.96
CA LEU A 460 20.76 -5.39 -12.25
C LEU A 460 21.93 -6.05 -13.00
N CYS A 461 21.74 -7.27 -13.51
CA CYS A 461 22.74 -7.97 -14.31
C CYS A 461 23.03 -7.25 -15.64
N THR A 462 22.07 -6.51 -16.20
CA THR A 462 22.30 -5.66 -17.38
C THR A 462 23.17 -4.45 -17.03
N LEU A 463 22.90 -3.79 -15.90
CA LEU A 463 23.73 -2.67 -15.42
C LEU A 463 25.16 -3.10 -15.09
N GLU A 464 25.33 -4.25 -14.43
CA GLU A 464 26.64 -4.87 -14.22
C GLU A 464 27.26 -5.27 -15.56
N GLY A 465 26.45 -5.80 -16.48
CA GLY A 465 26.66 -5.98 -17.91
C GLY A 465 27.53 -4.89 -18.51
N GLU A 466 27.05 -3.66 -18.34
CA GLU A 466 27.55 -2.45 -18.96
C GLU A 466 28.62 -1.72 -18.15
N PHE A 467 28.97 -2.17 -16.93
CA PHE A 467 29.98 -1.52 -16.09
C PHE A 467 31.34 -1.40 -16.81
N PRO A 468 32.02 -0.23 -16.78
CA PRO A 468 31.72 1.00 -16.06
C PRO A 468 30.89 2.05 -16.83
N HIS A 469 30.27 1.70 -17.95
CA HIS A 469 29.48 2.65 -18.75
C HIS A 469 28.32 3.29 -17.96
N GLN A 470 27.57 2.49 -17.20
CA GLN A 470 26.46 2.93 -16.34
C GLN A 470 26.80 2.81 -14.84
N THR A 471 27.97 3.31 -14.45
CA THR A 471 28.47 3.16 -13.07
C THR A 471 27.56 3.83 -12.03
N VAL A 472 27.01 5.01 -12.35
CA VAL A 472 26.19 5.77 -11.39
C VAL A 472 24.88 5.03 -11.10
N GLU A 473 24.24 4.53 -12.14
CA GLU A 473 23.00 3.76 -12.09
C GLU A 473 23.19 2.47 -11.30
N LEU A 474 24.24 1.70 -11.62
CA LEU A 474 24.59 0.46 -10.93
C LEU A 474 24.83 0.69 -9.44
N LEU A 475 25.69 1.65 -9.09
CA LEU A 475 26.02 1.93 -7.69
C LEU A 475 24.83 2.46 -6.90
N ARG A 476 24.01 3.32 -7.52
CA ARG A 476 22.80 3.83 -6.87
C ARG A 476 21.82 2.71 -6.58
N PHE A 477 21.65 1.77 -7.51
CA PHE A 477 20.74 0.66 -7.31
C PHE A 477 21.25 -0.33 -6.24
N LEU A 478 22.53 -0.72 -6.31
CA LEU A 478 23.17 -1.55 -5.28
C LEU A 478 23.13 -0.90 -3.89
N SER A 479 23.24 0.43 -3.81
CA SER A 479 23.07 1.17 -2.56
C SER A 479 21.68 1.00 -1.96
N ALA A 480 20.64 0.95 -2.78
CA ALA A 480 19.27 0.75 -2.28
C ALA A 480 19.05 -0.70 -1.83
N LEU A 481 19.73 -1.66 -2.46
CA LEU A 481 19.63 -3.10 -2.19
C LEU A 481 20.46 -3.61 -0.99
N CYS A 482 21.14 -2.71 -0.27
CA CYS A 482 22.05 -3.04 0.84
C CYS A 482 21.51 -2.68 2.23
N GLU A 483 20.19 -2.61 2.39
CA GLU A 483 19.58 -2.34 3.69
C GLU A 483 19.46 -3.64 4.49
N GLY A 484 20.15 -3.70 5.63
CA GLY A 484 20.33 -4.92 6.43
C GLY A 484 21.71 -5.55 6.29
N THR A 485 22.08 -6.40 7.24
CA THR A 485 23.43 -7.02 7.28
C THR A 485 23.60 -8.05 6.16
N TRP A 486 22.59 -8.90 5.95
CA TRP A 486 22.65 -9.95 4.94
C TRP A 486 22.55 -9.39 3.50
N PRO A 487 21.62 -8.48 3.16
CA PRO A 487 21.60 -7.84 1.85
C PRO A 487 22.90 -7.07 1.51
N ALA A 488 23.53 -6.42 2.49
CA ALA A 488 24.84 -5.79 2.27
C ALA A 488 25.93 -6.81 1.93
N GLU A 489 25.97 -7.96 2.60
CA GLU A 489 26.88 -9.06 2.25
C GLU A 489 26.60 -9.58 0.82
N CYS A 490 25.33 -9.70 0.43
CA CYS A 490 24.94 -10.08 -0.93
C CYS A 490 25.44 -9.10 -1.99
N VAL A 491 25.36 -7.78 -1.74
CA VAL A 491 25.92 -6.75 -2.63
C VAL A 491 27.44 -6.89 -2.75
N TYR A 492 28.14 -7.09 -1.63
CA TYR A 492 29.59 -7.31 -1.66
C TYR A 492 29.94 -8.56 -2.48
N ASN A 493 29.25 -9.68 -2.23
CA ASN A 493 29.46 -10.93 -2.95
C ASN A 493 29.11 -10.82 -4.44
N PHE A 494 28.12 -10.00 -4.80
CA PHE A 494 27.76 -9.71 -6.20
C PHE A 494 28.90 -8.98 -6.91
N LEU A 495 29.45 -7.93 -6.29
CA LEU A 495 30.58 -7.17 -6.82
C LEU A 495 31.87 -7.99 -6.88
N ASP A 496 32.19 -8.77 -5.84
CA ASP A 496 33.37 -9.65 -5.82
C ASP A 496 33.34 -10.70 -6.94
N ARG A 497 32.13 -11.13 -7.33
CA ARG A 497 31.91 -12.08 -8.43
C ARG A 497 31.76 -11.42 -9.81
N SER A 498 31.69 -10.09 -9.88
CA SER A 498 31.61 -9.39 -11.17
C SER A 498 32.87 -9.68 -11.99
N VAL A 499 32.66 -10.24 -13.19
CA VAL A 499 33.76 -10.63 -14.09
C VAL A 499 33.52 -9.96 -15.43
N GLY A 500 34.40 -9.03 -15.76
CA GLY A 500 34.37 -8.33 -17.04
C GLY A 500 34.16 -6.84 -16.90
N ILE A 501 34.55 -6.14 -17.97
CA ILE A 501 34.48 -4.69 -18.07
C ILE A 501 34.00 -4.35 -19.46
N SER A 502 33.14 -3.36 -19.57
CA SER A 502 32.58 -2.89 -20.82
C SER A 502 33.30 -1.65 -21.32
N SER A 503 33.54 -1.58 -22.63
CA SER A 503 34.08 -0.38 -23.26
C SER A 503 33.42 -0.12 -24.61
N LEU A 504 33.41 1.15 -25.01
CA LEU A 504 32.97 1.54 -26.35
C LEU A 504 34.07 1.24 -27.36
N VAL A 505 33.72 0.55 -28.44
CA VAL A 505 34.62 0.23 -29.55
C VAL A 505 33.97 0.60 -30.87
N GLU A 506 34.78 1.15 -31.78
CA GLU A 506 34.36 1.38 -33.16
C GLU A 506 34.35 0.05 -33.92
N VAL A 507 33.21 -0.27 -34.52
CA VAL A 507 32.98 -1.52 -35.23
C VAL A 507 32.70 -1.23 -36.70
N SER A 508 33.34 -2.00 -37.59
CA SER A 508 33.23 -1.84 -39.04
C SER A 508 32.44 -3.00 -39.65
N GLY A 509 31.31 -2.71 -40.30
CA GLY A 509 30.50 -3.66 -41.08
C GLY A 509 29.13 -3.99 -40.47
N ASP A 510 28.40 -4.93 -41.08
CA ASP A 510 27.14 -5.50 -40.54
C ASP A 510 27.47 -6.40 -39.33
N THR A 511 27.67 -5.79 -38.16
CA THR A 511 27.86 -6.53 -36.91
C THR A 511 26.56 -6.66 -36.14
N SER A 512 26.27 -7.87 -35.67
CA SER A 512 25.08 -8.18 -34.90
C SER A 512 25.36 -8.17 -33.39
N ILE A 513 24.32 -7.91 -32.60
CA ILE A 513 24.34 -8.10 -31.14
C ILE A 513 24.75 -9.54 -30.82
N SER A 514 25.48 -9.76 -29.72
CA SER A 514 26.07 -11.05 -29.31
C SER A 514 27.20 -11.60 -30.19
N GLN A 515 27.68 -10.85 -31.18
CA GLN A 515 28.90 -11.23 -31.89
C GLN A 515 30.12 -11.09 -30.98
N THR A 516 30.98 -12.11 -30.96
CA THR A 516 32.26 -12.07 -30.26
C THR A 516 33.30 -11.33 -31.07
N ILE A 517 33.98 -10.37 -30.46
CA ILE A 517 35.11 -9.64 -31.03
C ILE A 517 36.36 -9.83 -30.17
N GLU A 518 37.53 -9.52 -30.72
CA GLU A 518 38.82 -9.68 -30.03
C GLU A 518 39.63 -8.39 -30.15
N THR A 519 40.21 -7.93 -29.04
CA THR A 519 41.06 -6.73 -29.03
C THR A 519 42.35 -6.98 -29.82
N ARG A 520 42.66 -6.11 -30.78
CA ARG A 520 43.95 -6.18 -31.52
C ARG A 520 45.11 -5.53 -30.77
N GLN A 521 44.81 -4.59 -29.88
CA GLN A 521 45.73 -3.83 -29.05
C GLN A 521 45.11 -3.64 -27.66
N SER A 522 45.93 -3.30 -26.66
CA SER A 522 45.40 -2.98 -25.34
C SER A 522 44.46 -1.77 -25.42
N LEU A 523 43.30 -1.88 -24.77
CA LEU A 523 42.30 -0.81 -24.72
C LEU A 523 42.30 -0.15 -23.35
N HIS A 524 42.30 1.18 -23.33
CA HIS A 524 42.01 1.94 -22.12
C HIS A 524 40.51 1.95 -21.87
N VAL A 525 40.13 1.79 -20.60
CA VAL A 525 38.73 1.87 -20.18
C VAL A 525 38.43 3.32 -19.79
N PRO A 526 37.54 4.02 -20.52
CA PRO A 526 37.17 5.39 -20.17
C PRO A 526 36.54 5.44 -18.78
N GLY A 527 36.97 6.40 -17.95
CA GLY A 527 36.41 6.62 -16.61
C GLY A 527 37.07 5.86 -15.46
N VAL A 528 38.04 4.97 -15.75
CA VAL A 528 38.84 4.28 -14.72
C VAL A 528 40.33 4.48 -15.04
N GLU A 529 41.04 5.22 -14.18
CA GLU A 529 42.47 5.46 -14.34
C GLU A 529 43.26 4.14 -14.23
N ASP A 530 44.30 3.99 -15.05
CA ASP A 530 45.22 2.85 -15.09
C ASP A 530 44.63 1.46 -15.43
N LEU A 531 43.34 1.38 -15.76
CA LEU A 531 42.71 0.13 -16.18
C LEU A 531 42.88 -0.13 -17.67
N LEU A 532 43.56 -1.23 -17.99
CA LEU A 532 43.86 -1.67 -19.35
C LEU A 532 43.26 -3.05 -19.62
N ILE A 533 42.48 -3.14 -20.69
CA ILE A 533 42.08 -4.42 -21.27
C ILE A 533 43.25 -4.89 -22.15
N PRO A 534 43.84 -6.08 -21.91
CA PRO A 534 44.94 -6.58 -22.72
C PRO A 534 44.58 -6.77 -24.21
N SER A 535 45.60 -6.89 -25.05
CA SER A 535 45.40 -7.39 -26.42
C SER A 535 44.99 -8.86 -26.41
N GLN A 536 44.22 -9.30 -27.41
CA GLN A 536 43.69 -10.66 -27.55
C GLN A 536 42.62 -11.03 -26.51
N THR A 537 42.05 -10.03 -25.85
CA THR A 537 40.92 -10.22 -24.96
C THR A 537 39.66 -10.38 -25.79
N ARG A 538 38.87 -11.42 -25.47
CA ARG A 538 37.57 -11.66 -26.11
C ARG A 538 36.53 -10.77 -25.45
N GLY A 539 35.64 -10.24 -26.27
CA GLY A 539 34.50 -9.48 -25.80
C GLY A 539 33.25 -9.78 -26.61
N GLN A 540 32.09 -9.56 -25.99
CA GLN A 540 30.79 -9.75 -26.60
C GLN A 540 30.13 -8.39 -26.81
N ILE A 541 29.60 -8.15 -28.02
CA ILE A 541 28.82 -6.94 -28.30
C ILE A 541 27.50 -7.00 -27.54
N LEU A 542 27.31 -6.05 -26.61
CA LEU A 542 26.09 -5.88 -25.83
C LEU A 542 25.06 -5.03 -26.58
N LYS A 543 25.45 -3.84 -27.07
CA LYS A 543 24.56 -2.87 -27.71
C LYS A 543 25.29 -2.08 -28.79
N ILE A 544 24.56 -1.61 -29.80
CA ILE A 544 25.06 -0.67 -30.82
C ILE A 544 24.46 0.70 -30.50
N ILE A 545 25.30 1.71 -30.26
CA ILE A 545 24.87 3.02 -29.75
C ILE A 545 24.64 4.03 -30.88
N ASP A 546 25.49 4.02 -31.93
CA ASP A 546 25.44 5.03 -33.02
C ASP A 546 25.76 4.45 -34.41
N GLY A 547 25.31 3.23 -34.71
CA GLY A 547 25.53 2.54 -35.99
C GLY A 547 26.96 2.03 -36.23
N ASN A 548 28.00 2.73 -35.76
CA ASN A 548 29.41 2.35 -35.87
C ASN A 548 30.12 2.19 -34.51
N ARG A 549 29.42 2.42 -33.39
CA ARG A 549 29.95 2.26 -32.04
C ARG A 549 29.18 1.17 -31.31
N ALA A 550 29.91 0.19 -30.80
CA ALA A 550 29.37 -0.89 -30.01
C ALA A 550 29.87 -0.81 -28.57
N LEU A 551 28.97 -1.07 -27.63
CA LEU A 551 29.33 -1.38 -26.25
C LEU A 551 29.70 -2.86 -26.19
N VAL A 552 30.93 -3.15 -25.76
CA VAL A 552 31.48 -4.51 -25.77
C VAL A 552 31.88 -4.87 -24.35
N ARG A 553 31.36 -5.99 -23.85
CA ARG A 553 31.78 -6.57 -22.57
C ARG A 553 32.97 -7.48 -22.79
N TRP A 554 34.10 -7.16 -22.16
CA TRP A 554 35.34 -7.91 -22.21
C TRP A 554 35.39 -8.95 -21.10
N GLU A 555 35.70 -10.19 -21.46
CA GLU A 555 36.00 -11.24 -20.48
C GLU A 555 37.38 -10.99 -19.90
N GLY A 556 37.53 -10.91 -18.57
CA GLY A 556 38.85 -10.84 -17.97
C GLY A 556 38.95 -11.42 -16.57
N ASP A 557 40.19 -11.47 -16.10
CA ASP A 557 40.57 -12.09 -14.84
C ASP A 557 40.11 -11.27 -13.61
N LYS A 558 40.37 -11.82 -12.41
CA LYS A 558 40.01 -11.26 -11.08
C LYS A 558 40.35 -9.78 -10.87
N THR A 559 41.25 -9.20 -11.66
CA THR A 559 41.64 -7.78 -11.60
C THR A 559 40.45 -6.83 -11.81
N PHE A 560 39.43 -7.26 -12.57
CA PHE A 560 38.24 -6.45 -12.84
C PHE A 560 37.27 -6.39 -11.65
N SER A 561 37.15 -7.48 -10.89
CA SER A 561 36.40 -7.54 -9.63
C SER A 561 36.99 -6.61 -8.55
N VAL A 562 38.31 -6.51 -8.48
CA VAL A 562 39.01 -5.57 -7.57
C VAL A 562 38.65 -4.12 -7.92
N CYS A 563 38.57 -3.78 -9.20
CA CYS A 563 38.20 -2.43 -9.62
C CYS A 563 36.75 -2.07 -9.22
N ALA A 564 35.80 -2.99 -9.39
CA ALA A 564 34.41 -2.78 -9.01
C ALA A 564 34.23 -2.63 -7.49
N THR A 565 34.96 -3.42 -6.70
CA THR A 565 34.93 -3.35 -5.23
C THR A 565 35.64 -2.10 -4.68
N GLU A 566 36.74 -1.65 -5.30
CA GLU A 566 37.43 -0.41 -4.93
C GLU A 566 36.57 0.83 -5.24
N LEU A 567 35.93 0.89 -6.40
CA LEU A 567 34.97 1.95 -6.73
C LEU A 567 33.82 2.00 -5.70
N PHE A 568 33.26 0.84 -5.32
CA PHE A 568 32.24 0.78 -4.28
C PHE A 568 32.75 1.28 -2.92
N ALA A 569 34.01 0.99 -2.57
CA ALA A 569 34.63 1.48 -1.34
C ALA A 569 34.83 3.01 -1.33
N ASP A 570 35.17 3.60 -2.48
CA ASP A 570 35.43 5.03 -2.66
C ASP A 570 34.13 5.87 -2.65
N PHE A 571 32.99 5.30 -3.02
CA PHE A 571 31.67 5.92 -2.88
C PHE A 571 31.15 6.01 -1.42
N GLY A 572 32.00 5.70 -0.42
CA GLY A 572 31.71 5.95 1.00
C GLY A 572 31.11 4.77 1.76
N PHE A 573 30.99 3.59 1.14
CA PHE A 573 30.45 2.39 1.79
C PHE A 573 31.38 1.76 2.84
N LYS A 574 32.65 2.20 2.91
CA LYS A 574 33.62 1.81 3.95
C LYS A 574 33.07 1.91 5.37
N TYR A 575 32.17 2.85 5.68
CA TYR A 575 31.66 3.05 7.04
C TYR A 575 30.55 2.07 7.46
N LYS A 576 29.82 1.44 6.52
CA LYS A 576 28.82 0.38 6.80
C LYS A 576 29.52 -0.96 7.06
N PHE A 577 30.63 -1.23 6.38
CA PHE A 577 31.41 -2.48 6.50
C PHE A 577 32.52 -2.45 7.57
N ASN A 578 33.19 -1.31 7.82
CA ASN A 578 34.35 -1.27 8.74
C ASN A 578 34.01 -1.10 10.23
N LYS A 579 32.75 -0.89 10.61
CA LYS A 579 32.41 -0.76 12.04
C LYS A 579 32.40 -2.10 12.80
N GLU A 580 32.65 -3.22 12.11
CA GLU A 580 32.72 -4.56 12.70
C GLU A 580 34.13 -5.17 12.70
N GLN A 581 35.18 -4.46 12.26
CA GLN A 581 36.53 -5.02 12.16
C GLN A 581 37.52 -4.59 13.27
N SER A 582 37.10 -3.87 14.31
CA SER A 582 37.99 -3.57 15.44
C SER A 582 37.38 -3.95 16.80
N ASP A 583 37.46 -5.23 17.14
CA ASP A 583 38.16 -5.67 18.36
C ASP A 583 38.46 -7.17 18.30
N GLY A 584 39.68 -7.53 18.72
CA GLY A 584 40.40 -8.68 18.20
C GLY A 584 40.11 -10.05 18.84
N LEU A 585 40.48 -11.07 18.04
CA LEU A 585 40.80 -12.46 18.36
C LEU A 585 39.64 -13.41 18.69
N GLY A 586 39.20 -14.12 17.65
CA GLY A 586 39.18 -15.59 17.67
C GLY A 586 37.82 -16.26 17.62
N ASN A 587 37.42 -16.65 16.40
CA ASN A 587 36.50 -17.74 16.03
C ASN A 587 35.06 -17.74 16.61
N VAL A 588 34.14 -18.13 15.72
CA VAL A 588 32.72 -18.45 15.88
C VAL A 588 31.77 -17.30 15.52
N TYR A 589 31.23 -17.42 14.29
CA TYR A 589 30.19 -16.60 13.69
C TYR A 589 28.88 -16.66 14.50
N ALA A 590 28.64 -15.61 15.27
CA ALA A 590 27.34 -15.16 15.73
C ALA A 590 27.52 -13.72 16.24
N ILE A 591 26.58 -12.82 15.98
CA ILE A 591 26.20 -11.61 16.76
C ILE A 591 25.37 -10.73 15.80
N ARG A 592 24.04 -10.61 15.91
CA ARG A 592 23.20 -9.79 16.83
C ARG A 592 23.45 -8.27 16.75
N SER A 593 22.50 -7.59 16.12
CA SER A 593 22.45 -6.16 15.81
C SER A 593 21.94 -5.28 16.96
N THR A 594 22.35 -4.01 16.95
CA THR A 594 21.56 -2.86 17.44
C THR A 594 22.06 -1.58 16.76
N CYS A 595 21.18 -0.85 16.06
CA CYS A 595 21.47 0.42 15.40
C CYS A 595 20.65 1.57 16.00
N VAL A 596 21.32 2.70 16.26
CA VAL A 596 20.73 4.03 16.46
C VAL A 596 21.29 4.94 15.36
N ALA A 597 20.38 5.60 14.65
CA ALA A 597 20.64 6.44 13.48
C ALA A 597 21.35 7.77 13.84
N THR A 598 22.33 8.17 13.02
CA THR A 598 22.68 9.58 12.78
C THR A 598 23.18 9.77 11.35
N THR A 599 22.52 10.63 10.61
CA THR A 599 22.84 11.08 9.23
C THR A 599 23.86 12.22 9.24
N PRO A 600 24.74 12.33 8.23
CA PRO A 600 25.31 13.61 7.80
C PRO A 600 24.94 13.96 6.35
N GLY A 601 24.77 15.27 6.12
CA GLY A 601 24.10 15.87 4.95
C GLY A 601 24.92 16.04 3.64
N PRO A 602 24.32 16.71 2.64
CA PRO A 602 24.64 16.55 1.21
C PRO A 602 25.66 17.59 0.71
N THR A 603 26.91 17.56 1.19
CA THR A 603 27.90 18.59 0.77
C THR A 603 29.22 18.06 0.24
N THR A 604 29.48 16.76 0.26
CA THR A 604 30.77 16.19 -0.18
C THR A 604 30.77 15.56 -1.57
N VAL A 605 29.60 15.27 -2.16
CA VAL A 605 29.49 14.52 -3.43
C VAL A 605 29.66 15.42 -4.67
N PHE A 606 29.23 16.68 -4.61
CA PHE A 606 29.33 17.60 -5.76
C PHE A 606 30.75 18.11 -6.05
N GLU A 607 31.69 18.04 -5.09
CA GLU A 607 33.07 18.48 -5.32
C GLU A 607 33.93 17.45 -6.05
N LEU A 608 33.60 16.15 -5.98
CA LEU A 608 34.29 15.10 -6.74
C LEU A 608 33.85 15.06 -8.21
N LEU A 609 32.57 15.35 -8.50
CA LEU A 609 32.07 15.42 -9.88
C LEU A 609 32.57 16.64 -10.67
N ARG A 610 32.92 17.74 -9.99
CA ARG A 610 33.43 18.96 -10.65
C ARG A 610 34.87 18.84 -11.16
N ARG A 611 35.58 17.76 -10.83
CA ARG A 611 36.94 17.51 -11.33
C ARG A 611 36.99 16.65 -12.59
N ASN A 612 35.89 16.01 -12.99
CA ASN A 612 35.86 15.05 -14.10
C ASN A 612 34.78 15.32 -15.17
N THR A 613 34.39 16.59 -15.38
CA THR A 613 33.68 17.04 -16.60
C THR A 613 34.61 17.79 -17.54
#